data_AF-A0A955DUV1-F1
#
_entry.id   AF-A0A955DUV1-F1
#
_cell.length_a   1.000
_cell.length_b   1.000
_cell.length_c   1.000
_cell.angle_alpha   90.00
_cell.angle_beta   90.00
_cell.angle_gamma   90.00
#
_symmetry.space_group_name_H-M   'P 1'
#
loop_
_entity.id
_entity.type
_entity.pdbx_description
1 polymer ?
#
loop_
_entity_poly.entity_id
_entity_poly.type
_entity_poly.pdbx_seq_one_letter_code
_entity_poly.pdbx_strand_id
1 'polypeptide(L)' 'MMSYFGLILAFASRYDRRLGIGTLVATMLPYAIIFFTGWVLFFYLWVFVLGIPVGPNAPTHLPPL' A
#
# COMPACT_ATOMS: atom_id res chain seq x y z
N MET A 1 -15.21 -5.51 -0.64
CA MET A 1 -13.82 -5.89 -0.93
C MET A 1 -13.47 -7.35 -0.56
N MET A 2 -14.39 -8.31 -0.68
CA MET A 2 -14.09 -9.75 -0.42
C MET A 2 -14.19 -10.65 -1.67
N SER A 3 -14.74 -10.17 -2.79
CA SER A 3 -15.06 -11.03 -3.95
C SER A 3 -13.84 -11.35 -4.85
N TYR A 4 -12.82 -10.49 -4.88
CA TYR A 4 -11.72 -10.64 -5.84
C TYR A 4 -10.67 -11.68 -5.43
N PHE A 5 -10.54 -11.99 -4.13
CA PHE A 5 -9.53 -12.94 -3.66
C PHE A 5 -9.76 -14.34 -4.24
N GLY A 6 -11.00 -14.80 -4.27
CA GLY A 6 -11.37 -16.09 -4.88
C GLY A 6 -11.08 -16.13 -6.38
N LEU A 7 -11.34 -15.04 -7.10
CA LEU A 7 -11.03 -14.92 -8.52
C LEU A 7 -9.50 -14.97 -8.77
N ILE A 8 -8.74 -14.18 -8.02
CA ILE A 8 -7.27 -14.12 -8.13
C ILE A 8 -6.66 -15.49 -7.81
N LEU A 9 -7.15 -16.16 -6.77
CA LEU A 9 -6.71 -17.51 -6.40
C LEU A 9 -7.06 -18.54 -7.48
N ALA A 10 -8.27 -18.50 -8.05
CA ALA A 10 -8.68 -19.40 -9.13
C ALA A 10 -7.82 -19.23 -10.38
N PHE A 11 -7.48 -17.98 -10.74
CA PHE A 11 -6.56 -17.70 -11.84
C PHE A 11 -5.14 -18.17 -11.51
N ALA A 12 -4.62 -17.85 -10.32
CA ALA A 12 -3.26 -18.22 -9.93
C ALA A 12 -3.07 -19.74 -9.81
N SER A 13 -4.09 -20.44 -9.30
CA SER A 13 -4.14 -21.91 -9.20
C SER A 13 -4.12 -22.61 -10.58
N ARG A 14 -4.53 -21.90 -11.64
CA ARG A 14 -4.43 -22.39 -13.02
C ARG A 14 -2.98 -22.46 -13.52
N TYR A 15 -2.11 -21.55 -13.06
CA TYR A 15 -0.70 -21.50 -13.44
C TYR A 15 0.18 -22.34 -12.52
N ASP A 16 -0.17 -22.41 -11.23
CA ASP A 16 0.52 -23.24 -10.25
C ASP A 16 -0.49 -24.01 -9.38
N ARG A 17 -0.51 -25.33 -9.57
CA ARG A 17 -1.43 -26.26 -8.91
C ARG A 17 -1.14 -26.45 -7.42
N ARG A 18 0.04 -26.01 -6.94
CA ARG A 18 0.43 -26.06 -5.52
C ARG A 18 0.19 -24.72 -4.80
N LEU A 19 -0.28 -23.70 -5.51
CA LEU A 19 -0.54 -22.38 -4.93
C LEU A 19 -1.76 -22.44 -4.00
N GLY A 20 -1.51 -22.43 -2.70
CA GLY A 20 -2.55 -22.29 -1.67
C GLY A 20 -2.82 -20.83 -1.31
N ILE A 21 -3.84 -20.62 -0.47
CA ILE A 21 -4.20 -19.30 0.07
C ILE A 21 -2.98 -18.65 0.76
N GLY A 22 -2.27 -19.41 1.59
CA GLY A 22 -1.09 -18.92 2.32
C GLY A 22 0.08 -18.56 1.41
N THR A 23 0.33 -19.34 0.36
CA THR A 23 1.39 -19.07 -0.62
C THR A 23 1.11 -17.79 -1.39
N LEU A 24 -0.14 -17.59 -1.81
CA LEU A 24 -0.57 -16.38 -2.52
C LEU A 24 -0.42 -15.14 -1.63
N VAL A 25 -0.83 -15.23 -0.36
CA VAL A 25 -0.65 -14.12 0.59
C VAL A 25 0.83 -13.86 0.87
N ALA A 26 1.65 -14.91 1.03
CA ALA A 26 3.08 -14.78 1.29
C ALA A 26 3.85 -14.14 0.11
N THR A 27 3.47 -14.45 -1.14
CA THR A 27 4.07 -13.81 -2.32
C THR A 27 3.62 -12.37 -2.51
N MET A 28 2.41 -12.02 -2.06
CA MET A 28 1.91 -10.64 -2.09
C MET A 28 2.45 -9.78 -0.94
N LEU A 29 2.84 -10.39 0.18
CA LEU A 29 3.35 -9.70 1.37
C LEU A 29 4.55 -8.77 1.11
N PRO A 30 5.64 -9.20 0.44
CA PRO A 30 6.77 -8.32 0.15
C PRO A 30 6.35 -7.13 -0.73
N TYR A 31 5.43 -7.34 -1.68
CA TYR A 31 4.89 -6.26 -2.51
C TYR A 31 4.11 -5.24 -1.67
N ALA A 32 3.27 -5.72 -0.74
CA ALA A 32 2.52 -4.87 0.18
C ALA A 32 3.45 -4.04 1.07
N ILE A 33 4.53 -4.65 1.60
CA ILE A 33 5.51 -3.95 2.45
C ILE A 33 6.25 -2.86 1.66
N ILE A 34 6.72 -3.17 0.45
CA ILE A 34 7.43 -2.19 -0.39
C ILE A 34 6.49 -1.04 -0.76
N PHE A 35 5.26 -1.36 -1.19
CA PHE A 35 4.28 -0.36 -1.53
C PHE A 35 3.93 0.52 -0.34
N PHE A 36 3.68 -0.07 0.82
CA PHE A 36 3.38 0.66 2.05
C PHE A 36 4.54 1.58 2.46
N THR A 37 5.75 1.04 2.47
CA THR A 37 6.96 1.80 2.82
C THR A 37 7.20 2.94 1.84
N GLY A 38 7.10 2.67 0.53
CA GLY A 38 7.23 3.67 -0.51
C GLY A 38 6.16 4.77 -0.41
N TRP A 39 4.93 4.39 -0.07
CA TRP A 39 3.83 5.34 0.12
C TRP A 39 4.05 6.26 1.31
N VAL A 40 4.48 5.70 2.45
CA VAL A 40 4.83 6.48 3.65
C VAL A 40 6.02 7.39 3.35
N LEU A 41 7.04 6.91 2.65
CA LEU A 41 8.20 7.71 2.28
C LEU A 41 7.80 8.87 1.36
N PHE A 42 6.99 8.58 0.34
CA PHE A 42 6.48 9.59 -0.58
C PHE A 42 5.69 10.67 0.16
N PHE A 43 4.79 10.27 1.07
CA PHE A 43 4.05 11.19 1.92
C PHE A 43 4.98 12.03 2.80
N TYR A 44 5.98 11.41 3.43
CA TYR A 44 6.93 12.12 4.28
C TYR A 44 7.74 13.16 3.50
N LEU A 45 8.28 12.78 2.34
CA LEU A 45 9.04 13.67 1.48
C LEU A 45 8.16 14.83 0.98
N TRP A 46 6.94 14.55 0.55
CA TRP A 46 5.99 15.56 0.09
C TRP A 46 5.66 16.58 1.18
N VAL A 47 5.31 16.10 2.37
CA VAL A 47 4.72 16.94 3.43
C VAL A 47 5.80 17.68 4.22
N PHE A 48 6.89 17.00 4.56
CA PHE A 48 7.91 17.56 5.46
C PHE A 48 9.14 18.11 4.74
N VAL A 49 9.51 17.55 3.58
CA VAL A 49 10.69 18.03 2.83
C VAL A 49 10.30 19.11 1.83
N LEU A 50 9.24 18.89 1.05
CA LEU A 50 8.74 19.84 0.06
C LEU A 50 7.81 20.91 0.67
N GLY A 51 7.32 20.71 1.90
CA GLY A 51 6.47 21.66 2.61
C GLY A 51 5.11 21.91 1.94
N ILE A 52 4.70 21.03 1.02
CA ILE A 52 3.43 21.18 0.30
C ILE A 52 2.31 20.73 1.24
N PRO A 53 1.27 21.56 1.46
CA PRO A 53 0.17 21.20 2.33
C PRO A 53 -0.55 19.97 1.77
N VAL A 54 -0.91 19.06 2.66
CA VAL A 54 -1.67 17.84 2.32
C VAL A 54 -3.04 18.13 1.71
N GLY A 55 -3.53 19.36 1.87
CA GLY A 55 -4.75 19.87 1.26
C GLY A 55 -4.92 21.37 1.46
N PRO A 56 -5.84 22.02 0.72
CA PRO A 56 -6.16 23.42 0.91
C PRO A 56 -6.63 23.65 2.36
N ASN A 57 -6.10 24.69 3.02
CA ASN A 57 -6.33 25.02 4.44
C ASN A 57 -5.86 23.95 5.46
N ALA A 58 -4.90 23.09 5.12
CA ALA A 58 -4.27 22.17 6.07
C ALA A 58 -2.83 22.60 6.41
N PRO A 59 -2.63 23.58 7.33
CA PRO A 59 -1.31 23.98 7.77
C PRO A 59 -0.64 22.82 8.51
N THR A 60 0.57 22.46 8.07
CA THR A 60 1.39 21.38 8.65
C THR A 60 2.07 21.79 9.95
N HIS A 61 2.13 23.09 10.25
CA HIS A 61 2.66 23.63 11.50
C HIS A 61 1.56 24.36 12.28
N LEU A 62 1.55 24.16 13.60
CA LEU A 62 0.73 24.97 14.49
C LEU A 62 1.22 26.43 14.45
N PRO A 63 0.33 27.42 14.26
CA PRO A 63 0.72 28.81 14.42
C PRO A 63 1.18 29.04 15.87
N PRO A 64 2.29 29.76 16.09
CA PRO A 64 2.71 30.12 17.45
C PRO A 64 1.66 31.02 18.10
N LEU A 65 1.35 30.73 19.38
CA LEU A 65 0.43 31.48 20.25
C LEU A 65 0.88 32.93 20.46
#